data_AF-A0A1B3Z544-F1
#
_entry.id   AF-A0A1B3Z544-F1
#
_cell.length_a   1.000
_cell.length_b   1.000
_cell.length_c   1.000
_cell.angle_alpha   90.00
_cell.angle_beta   90.00
_cell.angle_gamma   90.00
#
_symmetry.space_group_name_H-M   'P 1'
#
loop_
_entity.id
_entity.type
_entity.pdbx_description
1 polymer ?
#
loop_
_entity_poly.entity_id
_entity_poly.type
_entity_poly.pdbx_seq_one_letter_code
_entity_poly.pdbx_strand_id
1 'polypeptide(L)'
;MRTFMLLVLAIVAVTGLKHKAGPILLMEIIDDVKKILNQSSAVNLNQFVRDVFPPVGCSEEHICQAAMVMMNTELSYSMVHRGLFAYVNYSGHLQCNVTASEEHRMDVFLEEIKNCCKEQFFKLLKQPDEKKQVN
;
A
#
# COMPACT_ATOMS: atom_id res chain seq x y z
N MET A 1 -1.06 -9.36 39.81
CA MET A 1 -1.61 -10.30 38.80
C MET A 1 -2.70 -9.68 37.91
N ARG A 2 -3.66 -8.89 38.43
CA ARG A 2 -4.73 -8.26 37.61
C ARG A 2 -4.24 -7.27 36.53
N THR A 3 -3.24 -6.44 36.84
CA THR A 3 -2.68 -5.44 35.90
C THR A 3 -1.92 -6.07 34.74
N PHE A 4 -1.16 -7.15 34.97
CA PHE A 4 -0.48 -7.88 33.91
C PHE A 4 -1.46 -8.54 32.94
N MET A 5 -2.57 -9.10 33.43
CA MET A 5 -3.57 -9.74 32.56
C MET A 5 -4.26 -8.73 31.63
N LEU A 6 -4.56 -7.51 32.13
CA LEU A 6 -5.13 -6.43 31.30
C LEU A 6 -4.14 -5.94 30.24
N LEU A 7 -2.85 -5.86 30.59
CA LEU A 7 -1.80 -5.47 29.65
C LEU A 7 -1.66 -6.51 28.52
N VAL A 8 -1.67 -7.80 28.87
CA VAL A 8 -1.61 -8.90 27.89
C VAL A 8 -2.83 -8.90 26.97
N LEU A 9 -4.04 -8.71 27.50
CA LEU A 9 -5.27 -8.64 26.69
C LEU A 9 -5.27 -7.46 25.73
N ALA A 10 -4.79 -6.29 26.16
CA ALA A 10 -4.66 -5.12 25.29
C ALA A 10 -3.64 -5.36 24.17
N ILE A 11 -2.50 -5.99 24.47
CA ILE A 11 -1.48 -6.34 23.46
C ILE A 11 -2.06 -7.31 22.42
N VAL A 12 -2.78 -8.36 22.85
CA VAL A 12 -3.39 -9.35 21.95
C VAL A 12 -4.48 -8.74 21.06
N ALA A 13 -5.29 -7.83 21.59
CA ALA A 13 -6.31 -7.13 20.80
C ALA A 13 -5.67 -6.20 19.74
N VAL A 14 -4.63 -5.45 20.11
CA VAL A 14 -3.92 -4.55 19.19
C VAL A 14 -3.18 -5.33 18.10
N THR A 15 -2.55 -6.46 18.42
CA THR A 15 -1.88 -7.31 17.42
C THR A 15 -2.88 -7.99 16.49
N GLY A 16 -4.01 -8.48 17.01
CA GLY A 16 -5.07 -9.09 16.22
C GLY A 16 -5.74 -8.12 15.24
N LEU A 17 -5.90 -6.85 15.62
CA LEU A 17 -6.43 -5.80 14.73
C LEU A 17 -5.43 -5.42 13.63
N LYS A 18 -4.13 -5.33 13.96
CA LYS A 18 -3.07 -5.11 12.97
C LYS A 18 -3.04 -6.20 11.90
N HIS A 19 -3.18 -7.48 12.28
CA HIS A 19 -3.10 -8.60 11.33
C HIS A 19 -4.10 -8.55 10.16
N LYS A 20 -5.23 -7.85 10.32
CA LYS A 20 -6.24 -7.73 9.25
C LYS A 20 -6.21 -6.39 8.51
N ALA A 21 -5.54 -5.37 9.05
CA ALA A 21 -5.54 -4.03 8.46
C ALA A 21 -4.79 -3.99 7.12
N GLY A 22 -3.63 -4.64 7.02
CA GLY A 22 -2.83 -4.65 5.80
C GLY A 22 -3.57 -5.18 4.57
N PRO A 23 -4.13 -6.40 4.61
CA PRO A 23 -4.89 -6.95 3.49
C PRO A 23 -6.11 -6.12 3.07
N ILE A 24 -6.82 -5.53 4.04
CA ILE A 24 -7.97 -4.65 3.78
C ILE A 24 -7.51 -3.38 3.04
N LEU A 25 -6.49 -2.70 3.55
CA LEU A 25 -5.94 -1.48 2.92
C LEU A 25 -5.51 -1.74 1.47
N LEU A 26 -4.81 -2.85 1.22
CA LEU A 26 -4.39 -3.23 -0.13
C LEU A 26 -5.58 -3.47 -1.08
N MET A 27 -6.64 -4.13 -0.59
CA MET A 27 -7.86 -4.32 -1.37
C MET A 27 -8.56 -3.00 -1.71
N GLU A 28 -8.69 -2.10 -0.73
CA GLU A 28 -9.29 -0.78 -0.94
C GLU A 28 -8.51 0.03 -2.00
N ILE A 29 -7.17 0.05 -1.92
CA ILE A 29 -6.32 0.70 -2.92
C ILE A 29 -6.55 0.10 -4.32
N ILE A 30 -6.58 -1.23 -4.43
CA ILE A 30 -6.82 -1.93 -5.70
C ILE A 30 -8.16 -1.51 -6.32
N ASP A 31 -9.21 -1.41 -5.51
CA ASP A 31 -10.56 -1.08 -5.99
C ASP A 31 -10.68 0.41 -6.35
N ASP A 32 -10.05 1.30 -5.59
CA ASP A 32 -9.98 2.72 -5.93
C ASP A 32 -9.21 2.97 -7.24
N VAL A 33 -8.11 2.24 -7.49
CA VAL A 33 -7.39 2.29 -8.76
C VAL A 33 -8.28 1.84 -9.92
N LYS A 34 -8.97 0.70 -9.78
CA LYS A 34 -9.91 0.23 -10.82
C LYS A 34 -10.97 1.28 -11.12
N LYS A 35 -11.49 1.95 -10.10
CA LYS A 35 -12.49 3.00 -10.25
C LYS A 35 -11.94 4.17 -11.06
N ILE A 36 -10.74 4.66 -10.76
CA ILE A 36 -10.10 5.75 -11.52
C ILE A 36 -9.90 5.37 -12.98
N LEU A 37 -9.35 4.18 -13.25
CA LEU A 37 -9.09 3.69 -14.60
C LEU A 37 -10.38 3.55 -15.42
N ASN A 38 -11.49 3.15 -14.79
CA ASN A 38 -12.81 3.07 -15.43
C ASN A 38 -13.50 4.43 -15.60
N GLN A 39 -13.04 5.47 -14.89
CA GLN A 39 -13.58 6.84 -14.92
C GLN A 39 -12.62 7.82 -15.61
N SER A 40 -11.89 7.35 -16.63
CA SER A 40 -10.82 8.08 -17.32
C SER A 40 -11.21 9.42 -17.94
N SER A 41 -12.51 9.72 -18.09
CA SER A 41 -12.99 11.02 -18.56
C SER A 41 -12.92 12.14 -17.51
N ALA A 42 -12.77 11.80 -16.22
CA ALA A 42 -12.76 12.78 -15.12
C ALA A 42 -11.36 13.11 -14.57
N VAL A 43 -10.33 12.36 -15.00
CA VAL A 43 -8.96 12.45 -14.47
C VAL A 43 -7.99 12.46 -15.66
N ASN A 44 -7.01 13.37 -15.65
CA ASN A 44 -5.97 13.37 -16.67
C ASN A 44 -4.99 12.19 -16.47
N LEU A 45 -5.26 11.08 -17.16
CA LEU A 45 -4.39 9.90 -17.17
C LEU A 45 -3.26 9.97 -18.21
N ASN A 46 -3.13 11.09 -18.95
CA ASN A 46 -2.11 11.27 -19.97
C ASN A 46 -0.85 11.96 -19.46
N GLN A 47 -0.84 12.43 -18.21
CA GLN A 47 0.37 12.95 -17.57
C GLN A 47 1.41 11.83 -17.42
N PHE A 48 2.68 12.19 -17.55
CA PHE A 48 3.81 11.30 -17.30
C PHE A 48 4.30 11.48 -15.87
N VAL A 49 4.67 10.36 -15.24
CA VAL A 49 5.18 10.30 -13.88
C VAL A 49 6.35 9.35 -13.79
N ARG A 50 7.23 9.57 -12.82
CA ARG A 50 8.41 8.72 -12.61
C ARG A 50 8.00 7.28 -12.37
N ASP A 51 8.62 6.36 -13.10
CA ASP A 51 8.41 4.94 -12.94
C ASP A 51 9.26 4.39 -11.80
N VAL A 52 8.61 4.07 -10.70
CA VAL A 52 9.26 3.55 -9.49
C VAL A 52 9.12 2.04 -9.38
N PHE A 53 8.47 1.38 -10.34
CA PHE A 53 8.23 -0.06 -10.28
C PHE A 53 9.32 -0.80 -11.05
N PRO A 54 9.98 -1.79 -10.43
CA PRO A 54 10.94 -2.61 -11.15
C PRO A 54 10.20 -3.56 -12.09
N PRO A 55 10.87 -4.07 -13.14
CA PRO A 55 10.23 -4.98 -14.10
C PRO A 55 9.79 -6.32 -13.48
N VAL A 56 10.35 -6.68 -12.32
CA VAL A 56 10.02 -7.93 -11.61
C VAL A 56 9.98 -7.69 -10.11
N GLY A 57 8.87 -8.12 -9.50
CA GLY A 57 8.65 -8.09 -8.07
C GLY A 57 8.25 -6.72 -7.56
N CYS A 58 7.63 -6.70 -6.38
CA CYS A 58 7.26 -5.47 -5.71
C CYS A 58 7.56 -5.58 -4.22
N SER A 59 7.86 -4.45 -3.59
CA SER A 59 8.05 -4.32 -2.15
C SER A 59 7.22 -3.15 -1.62
N GLU A 60 7.07 -3.07 -0.32
CA GLU A 60 6.40 -1.98 0.37
C GLU A 60 7.10 -0.62 0.14
N GLU A 61 8.41 -0.63 -0.12
CA GLU A 61 9.16 0.57 -0.51
C GLU A 61 8.66 1.15 -1.85
N HIS A 62 8.38 0.30 -2.83
CA HIS A 62 7.84 0.76 -4.12
C HIS A 62 6.44 1.38 -3.96
N ILE A 63 5.62 0.86 -3.02
CA ILE A 63 4.32 1.47 -2.68
C ILE A 63 4.52 2.85 -2.03
N CYS A 64 5.53 3.01 -1.16
CA CYS A 64 5.91 4.31 -0.62
C CYS A 64 6.34 5.27 -1.73
N GLN A 65 7.24 4.84 -2.61
CA GLN A 65 7.73 5.68 -3.70
C GLN A 65 6.57 6.11 -4.61
N ALA A 66 5.62 5.21 -4.86
CA ALA A 66 4.43 5.54 -5.64
C ALA A 66 3.57 6.62 -4.97
N ALA A 67 3.39 6.56 -3.64
CA ALA A 67 2.72 7.62 -2.90
C ALA A 67 3.46 8.96 -3.05
N MET A 68 4.79 8.97 -2.94
CA MET A 68 5.61 10.17 -3.10
C MET A 68 5.55 10.76 -4.51
N VAL A 69 5.51 9.91 -5.54
CA VAL A 69 5.29 10.35 -6.94
C VAL A 69 3.91 11.01 -7.07
N MET A 70 2.86 10.35 -6.58
CA MET A 70 1.48 10.84 -6.67
C MET A 70 1.24 12.17 -5.94
N MET A 71 2.01 12.48 -4.90
CA MET A 71 1.93 13.75 -4.17
C MET A 71 2.10 14.98 -5.08
N ASN A 72 2.80 14.84 -6.21
CA ASN A 72 3.05 15.92 -7.18
C ASN A 72 2.15 15.82 -8.43
N THR A 73 1.00 15.16 -8.33
CA THR A 73 0.08 14.92 -9.44
C THR A 73 -1.33 15.40 -9.11
N GLU A 74 -2.21 15.38 -10.11
CA GLU A 74 -3.66 15.62 -9.92
C GLU A 74 -4.31 14.62 -8.93
N LEU A 75 -3.66 13.50 -8.65
CA LEU A 75 -4.16 12.45 -7.75
C LEU A 75 -3.66 12.59 -6.30
N SER A 76 -2.93 13.65 -5.96
CA SER A 76 -2.37 13.92 -4.61
C SER A 76 -3.40 13.96 -3.47
N TYR A 77 -4.70 14.04 -3.76
CA TYR A 77 -5.77 13.96 -2.76
C TYR A 77 -6.77 12.85 -3.02
N SER A 78 -6.49 11.98 -3.99
CA SER A 78 -7.33 10.83 -4.32
C SER A 78 -7.36 9.81 -3.18
N MET A 79 -8.39 8.95 -3.18
CA MET A 79 -8.48 7.84 -2.24
C MET A 79 -7.33 6.84 -2.44
N VAL A 80 -6.86 6.64 -3.67
CA VAL A 80 -5.66 5.85 -3.97
C VAL A 80 -4.45 6.41 -3.22
N HIS A 81 -4.15 7.70 -3.37
CA HIS A 81 -3.00 8.31 -2.71
C HIS A 81 -3.08 8.21 -1.18
N ARG A 82 -4.27 8.46 -0.60
CA ARG A 82 -4.50 8.31 0.84
C ARG A 82 -4.31 6.87 1.30
N GLY A 83 -4.82 5.91 0.54
CA GLY A 83 -4.68 4.48 0.82
C GLY A 83 -3.22 4.05 0.79
N LEU A 84 -2.44 4.49 -0.21
CA LEU A 84 -1.00 4.21 -0.28
C LEU A 84 -0.28 4.71 0.98
N PHE A 85 -0.51 5.97 1.39
CA PHE A 85 0.08 6.51 2.63
C PHE A 85 -0.35 5.72 3.88
N ALA A 86 -1.62 5.32 3.97
CA ALA A 86 -2.11 4.51 5.08
C ALA A 86 -1.42 3.14 5.14
N TYR A 87 -1.26 2.48 3.99
CA TYR A 87 -0.57 1.19 3.91
C TYR A 87 0.92 1.33 4.25
N VAL A 88 1.59 2.38 3.77
CA VAL A 88 3.00 2.65 4.05
C VAL A 88 3.24 2.90 5.54
N ASN A 89 2.33 3.63 6.20
CA ASN A 89 2.37 3.80 7.65
C ASN A 89 2.14 2.46 8.38
N TYR A 90 1.20 1.65 7.91
CA TYR A 90 0.95 0.31 8.44
C TYR A 90 2.18 -0.60 8.32
N SER A 91 2.86 -0.59 7.18
CA SER A 91 4.03 -1.43 6.89
C SER A 91 5.34 -0.89 7.48
N GLY A 92 5.35 0.35 8.01
CA GLY A 92 6.53 0.96 8.61
C GLY A 92 7.53 1.59 7.63
N HIS A 93 7.13 1.82 6.37
CA HIS A 93 8.01 2.33 5.31
C HIS A 93 7.83 3.84 5.04
N LEU A 94 7.65 4.65 6.08
CA LEU A 94 7.28 6.08 6.00
C LEU A 94 8.30 6.99 5.30
N GLN A 95 9.51 6.51 5.05
CA GLN A 95 10.57 7.27 4.40
C GLN A 95 11.08 6.47 3.21
N CYS A 96 10.89 7.01 2.02
CA CYS A 96 11.41 6.48 0.77
C CYS A 96 11.83 7.63 -0.13
N ASN A 97 12.90 7.41 -0.90
CA ASN A 97 13.38 8.37 -1.89
C ASN A 97 12.97 7.91 -3.28
N VAL A 98 12.55 8.86 -4.13
CA VAL A 98 12.26 8.61 -5.54
C VAL A 98 13.49 8.96 -6.37
N THR A 99 14.26 7.95 -6.76
CA THR A 99 15.50 8.10 -7.56
C THR A 99 15.33 7.74 -9.03
N ALA A 100 14.15 7.24 -9.42
CA ALA A 100 13.86 6.86 -10.80
C ALA A 100 13.97 8.05 -11.77
N SER A 101 14.52 7.77 -12.95
CA SER A 101 14.67 8.72 -14.06
C SER A 101 13.73 8.44 -15.23
N GLU A 102 13.27 7.19 -15.37
CA GLU A 102 12.32 6.81 -16.40
C GLU A 102 10.91 7.28 -16.00
N GLU A 103 10.06 7.54 -17.00
CA GLU A 103 8.70 8.02 -16.81
C GLU A 103 7.71 7.19 -17.63
N HIS A 104 6.54 6.94 -17.04
CA HIS A 104 5.41 6.26 -17.68
C HIS A 104 4.16 7.12 -17.61
N ARG A 105 3.19 6.84 -18.50
CA ARG A 105 1.87 7.45 -18.43
C ARG A 105 1.16 7.03 -17.14
N MET A 106 0.35 7.93 -16.59
CA MET A 106 -0.35 7.73 -15.33
C MET A 106 -1.26 6.48 -15.33
N ASP A 107 -1.89 6.14 -16.45
CA ASP A 107 -2.69 4.90 -16.53
C ASP A 107 -1.84 3.62 -16.34
N VAL A 108 -0.67 3.56 -16.98
CA VAL A 108 0.30 2.48 -16.78
C VAL A 108 0.79 2.45 -15.33
N PHE A 109 1.14 3.61 -14.78
CA PHE A 109 1.58 3.73 -13.40
C PHE A 109 0.53 3.25 -12.38
N LEU A 110 -0.74 3.57 -12.59
CA LEU A 110 -1.85 3.08 -11.77
C LEU A 110 -2.02 1.56 -11.89
N GLU A 111 -1.89 1.00 -13.09
CA GLU A 111 -1.89 -0.45 -13.28
C GLU A 111 -0.77 -1.14 -12.49
N GLU A 112 0.43 -0.55 -12.47
CA GLU A 112 1.55 -1.06 -11.67
C GLU A 112 1.30 -0.94 -10.16
N ILE A 113 0.71 0.16 -9.67
CA ILE A 113 0.25 0.26 -8.28
C ILE A 113 -0.68 -0.91 -7.93
N LYS A 114 -1.67 -1.18 -8.79
CA LYS A 114 -2.64 -2.26 -8.58
C LYS A 114 -1.96 -3.63 -8.54
N ASN A 115 -1.01 -3.88 -9.43
CA ASN A 115 -0.27 -5.15 -9.49
C ASN A 115 0.63 -5.33 -8.26
N CYS A 116 1.37 -4.28 -7.89
CA CYS A 116 2.21 -4.26 -6.71
C CYS A 116 1.38 -4.51 -5.43
N CYS A 117 0.22 -3.86 -5.28
CA CYS A 117 -0.69 -4.11 -4.16
C CYS A 117 -1.22 -5.55 -4.12
N LYS A 118 -1.54 -6.16 -5.26
CA LYS A 118 -1.94 -7.58 -5.32
C LYS A 118 -0.81 -8.50 -4.87
N GLU A 119 0.43 -8.23 -5.30
CA GLU A 119 1.59 -9.01 -4.88
C GLU A 119 1.79 -8.95 -3.36
N GLN A 120 1.73 -7.75 -2.78
CA GLN A 120 1.80 -7.57 -1.32
C GLN A 120 0.65 -8.28 -0.59
N PHE A 121 -0.55 -8.21 -1.15
CA PHE A 121 -1.71 -8.87 -0.56
C PHE A 121 -1.49 -10.38 -0.48
N PHE A 122 -1.02 -11.01 -1.57
CA PHE A 122 -0.72 -12.43 -1.58
C PHE A 122 0.46 -12.79 -0.66
N LYS A 123 1.45 -11.91 -0.49
CA LYS A 123 2.54 -12.12 0.48
C LYS A 123 1.98 -12.16 1.91
N LEU A 124 1.13 -11.21 2.28
CA LEU A 124 0.50 -11.17 3.60
C LEU A 124 -0.39 -12.39 3.88
N LEU A 125 -1.11 -12.90 2.87
CA LEU A 125 -1.92 -14.12 3.03
C LEU A 125 -1.09 -15.40 3.19
N LYS A 126 0.14 -15.42 2.66
CA LYS A 126 1.03 -16.59 2.72
C LYS A 126 1.91 -16.61 3.96
N GLN A 127 2.01 -15.52 4.70
CA GLN A 127 2.72 -15.53 5.98
C GLN A 127 1.96 -16.45 6.95
N PRO A 128 2.59 -17.52 7.45
CA PRO A 128 2.00 -18.31 8.52
C PRO A 128 1.74 -17.38 9.72
N ASP A 129 0.72 -17.67 10.53
CA ASP A 129 0.52 -17.06 11.84
C ASP A 129 1.72 -17.40 12.76
N GLU A 130 2.90 -16.82 12.52
CA GLU A 130 4.12 -17.01 13.32
C GLU A 130 4.03 -16.24 14.64
N LYS A 131 2.95 -16.44 15.41
CA LYS A 131 2.87 -16.16 16.86
C LYS A 131 1.98 -17.16 17.62
N LYS A 132 1.95 -18.42 17.19
CA LYS A 132 1.52 -19.55 18.05
C LYS A 132 2.71 -20.42 18.50
N GLN A 133 3.74 -19.81 19.07
CA GLN A 133 4.68 -20.52 19.94
C GLN A 133 5.11 -19.60 21.09
N VAL A 134 4.30 -19.56 22.13
CA VAL A 134 4.77 -19.39 23.50
C VAL A 134 4.11 -20.53 24.27
N ASN A 135 4.83 -21.66 24.36
CA ASN A 135 4.63 -22.62 25.44
C ASN A 135 5.30 -22.07 26.69
#